data_AF-A0A536APQ8-F1
#
_entry.id   AF-A0A536APQ8-F1
#
_cell.length_a   1.000
_cell.length_b   1.000
_cell.length_c   1.000
_cell.angle_alpha   90.00
_cell.angle_beta   90.00
_cell.angle_gamma   90.00
#
_symmetry.space_group_name_H-M   'P 1'
#
loop_
_entity.id
_entity.type
_entity.pdbx_description
1 polymer ?
#
loop_
_entity_poly.entity_id
_entity_poly.type
_entity_poly.pdbx_seq_one_letter_code
_entity_poly.pdbx_strand_id
1 'polypeptide(L)' 'MTVSELLRIADHLDPPGQLMVRKAFERAATAHHGQRRLSGEDYVNHPLEVAAILADLEL' A
#
# COMPACT_ATOMS: atom_id res chain seq x y z
N MET A 1 7.91 -1.61 4.36
CA MET A 1 7.74 -0.86 3.11
C MET A 1 7.05 0.49 3.35
N THR A 2 7.21 1.47 2.45
CA THR A 2 6.50 2.75 2.44
C THR A 2 5.61 2.89 1.20
N VAL A 3 4.63 3.81 1.21
CA VAL A 3 3.81 4.09 0.02
C VAL A 3 4.64 4.58 -1.17
N SER A 4 5.73 5.30 -0.90
CA SER A 4 6.65 5.75 -1.96
C SER A 4 7.38 4.58 -2.62
N GLU A 5 7.74 3.55 -1.85
CA GLU A 5 8.32 2.31 -2.38
C GLU A 5 7.29 1.53 -3.21
N LEU A 6 6.05 1.40 -2.72
CA LEU A 6 4.97 0.76 -3.49
C LEU A 6 4.75 1.45 -4.85
N LEU A 7 4.71 2.79 -4.87
CA LEU A 7 4.53 3.54 -6.12
C LEU A 7 5.70 3.39 -7.10
N ARG A 8 6.90 3.04 -6.62
CA ARG A 8 8.02 2.70 -7.50
C ARG A 8 7.87 1.31 -8.13
N ILE A 9 7.27 0.36 -7.43
CA ILE A 9 6.99 -0.99 -7.97
C ILE A 9 5.83 -0.91 -8.97
N ALA A 10 4.84 -0.07 -8.68
CA ALA A 10 3.69 0.17 -9.56
C ALA A 10 3.95 1.22 -10.66
N ASP A 11 5.19 1.35 -11.14
CA ASP A 11 5.55 2.38 -12.13
C ASP A 11 4.98 2.14 -13.53
N HIS A 12 4.61 0.89 -13.83
CA HIS A 12 3.88 0.48 -15.02
C HIS A 12 2.47 1.09 -15.10
N LEU A 13 1.90 1.55 -13.99
CA LEU A 13 0.62 2.24 -13.97
C LEU A 13 0.75 3.67 -14.51
N ASP A 14 -0.28 4.12 -15.21
CA ASP A 14 -0.41 5.51 -15.64
C ASP A 14 -0.61 6.47 -14.44
N PRO A 15 -0.44 7.79 -14.61
CA PRO A 15 -0.56 8.73 -13.50
C PRO A 15 -1.91 8.66 -12.75
N PRO A 16 -3.07 8.47 -13.42
CA PRO A 16 -4.34 8.17 -12.75
C PRO A 16 -4.30 6.91 -11.88
N GLY A 17 -3.72 5.81 -12.37
CA GLY A 17 -3.54 4.57 -11.61
C GLY A 17 -2.68 4.77 -10.36
N GLN A 18 -1.52 5.41 -10.50
CA GLN A 18 -0.65 5.74 -9.37
C GLN A 18 -1.35 6.64 -8.34
N LEU A 19 -2.17 7.60 -8.80
CA LEU A 19 -2.98 8.43 -7.90
C LEU A 19 -4.04 7.60 -7.15
N MET A 20 -4.63 6.61 -7.80
CA MET A 20 -5.60 5.71 -7.16
C MET A 20 -4.95 4.85 -6.09
N VAL A 21 -3.76 4.31 -6.34
CA VAL A 21 -2.97 3.55 -5.35
C VAL A 21 -2.66 4.40 -4.13
N ARG A 22 -2.23 5.66 -4.32
CA ARG A 22 -1.99 6.58 -3.20
C ARG A 22 -3.25 6.82 -2.36
N LYS A 23 -4.39 7.08 -3.00
CA LYS A 23 -5.67 7.28 -2.31
C LYS A 23 -6.12 6.02 -1.55
N ALA A 24 -5.90 4.84 -2.13
CA ALA A 24 -6.21 3.57 -1.48
C ALA A 24 -5.35 3.38 -0.22
N PHE A 25 -4.06 3.68 -0.29
CA PHE A 25 -3.17 3.67 0.88
C PHE A 25 -3.62 4.65 1.97
N GLU A 26 -3.95 5.89 1.62
CA GLU A 26 -4.42 6.89 2.60
C GLU A 26 -5.70 6.42 3.32
N ARG A 27 -6.62 5.80 2.57
CA ARG A 27 -7.83 5.20 3.14
C ARG A 27 -7.51 4.04 4.07
N ALA A 28 -6.61 3.14 3.67
CA ALA A 28 -6.20 2.00 4.50
C ALA A 28 -5.49 2.48 5.78
N ALA A 29 -4.58 3.46 5.68
CA ALA A 29 -3.89 4.05 6.81
C ALA A 29 -4.86 4.71 7.81
N THR A 30 -5.86 5.42 7.30
CA THR A 30 -6.90 6.02 8.14
C THR A 30 -7.75 4.95 8.82
N ALA A 31 -8.19 3.94 8.08
CA ALA A 31 -9.05 2.87 8.62
C ALA A 31 -8.33 2.00 9.67
N HIS A 32 -7.02 1.82 9.52
CA HIS A 32 -6.19 1.02 10.41
C HIS A 32 -5.38 1.86 11.42
N HIS A 33 -5.68 3.15 11.57
CA HIS A 33 -4.95 4.03 12.47
C HIS A 33 -5.05 3.53 13.92
N GLY A 34 -3.90 3.35 14.58
CA GLY A 34 -3.80 2.81 15.94
C GLY A 34 -4.06 1.31 16.07
N GLN A 35 -4.46 0.62 14.99
CA GLN A 35 -4.62 -0.82 14.97
C GLN A 35 -3.25 -1.50 14.83
N ARG A 36 -3.02 -2.56 15.61
CA ARG A 36 -1.78 -3.34 15.57
C ARG A 36 -2.04 -4.80 15.24
N ARG A 37 -1.06 -5.46 14.62
CA ARG A 37 -1.03 -6.92 14.44
C ARG A 37 -0.58 -7.61 15.73
N LEU A 38 -0.74 -8.93 15.78
CA LEU A 38 -0.18 -9.76 16.86
C LEU A 38 1.36 -9.64 16.97
N SER A 39 2.05 -9.32 15.87
CA SER A 39 3.49 -9.02 15.87
C SER A 39 3.85 -7.72 16.60
N GLY A 40 2.87 -6.85 16.86
CA GLY A 40 3.12 -5.51 17.37
C GLY A 40 3.56 -4.52 16.29
N GLU A 41 3.32 -4.81 15.02
CA GLU A 41 3.47 -3.82 13.92
C GLU A 41 2.13 -3.13 13.64
N ASP A 42 2.19 -1.96 13.02
CA ASP A 42 0.98 -1.26 12.60
C ASP A 42 0.27 -2.05 11.50
N TYR A 43 -1.06 -2.19 11.64
CA TYR A 43 -1.82 -3.12 10.81
C TYR A 43 -1.76 -2.78 9.32
N VAL A 44 -1.70 -1.48 8.98
CA VAL A 44 -1.59 -0.98 7.60
C VAL A 44 -0.39 -1.54 6.84
N ASN A 45 0.68 -1.94 7.53
CA ASN A 45 1.84 -2.54 6.88
C ASN A 45 1.48 -3.84 6.17
N HIS A 46 0.56 -4.64 6.72
CA HIS A 46 0.20 -5.91 6.09
C HIS A 46 -0.50 -5.74 4.74
N PRO A 47 -1.58 -4.93 4.59
CA PRO A 47 -2.14 -4.59 3.29
C PRO A 47 -1.13 -3.94 2.33
N LEU A 48 -0.18 -3.14 2.84
CA LEU A 48 0.85 -2.51 2.01
C LEU A 48 1.79 -3.54 1.37
N GLU A 49 2.27 -4.52 2.14
CA GLU A 49 3.11 -5.60 1.61
C GLU A 49 2.33 -6.49 0.61
N VAL A 50 1.04 -6.73 0.85
CA VAL A 50 0.18 -7.45 -0.13
C VAL A 50 0.06 -6.67 -1.44
N ALA A 51 -0.17 -5.35 -1.37
CA ALA A 51 -0.27 -4.50 -2.55
C ALA A 51 1.03 -4.51 -3.37
N ALA A 52 2.19 -4.60 -2.72
CA ALA A 52 3.47 -4.66 -3.42
C ALA A 52 3.69 -5.98 -4.17
N ILE A 53 3.25 -7.10 -3.58
CA ILE A 53 3.26 -8.40 -4.29
C ILE A 53 2.38 -8.31 -5.53
N LEU A 54 1.20 -7.69 -5.44
CA LEU A 54 0.31 -7.52 -6.61
C LEU A 54 0.89 -6.58 -7.66
N ALA A 55 1.50 -5.47 -7.24
CA ALA A 55 2.15 -4.53 -8.14
C ALA A 55 3.34 -5.17 -8.89
N ASP A 56 4.12 -6.02 -8.22
CA ASP A 56 5.22 -6.77 -8.84
C ASP A 56 4.74 -7.80 -9.88
N LEU A 57 3.48 -8.25 -9.74
CA LEU A 57 2.80 -9.14 -10.69
C LEU A 57 2.03 -8.38 -11.79
N GLU A 58 2.06 -7.04 -11.79
CA GLU A 58 1.29 -6.17 -12.69
C GLU A 58 -0.24 -6.45 -12.68
N LEU A 59 -0.81 -6.65 -11.47
CA LEU A 59 -2.25 -6.93 -11.24
C LEU A 59 -3.03 -5.76 -10.64
#